data_AF-S7PUD3-F1
#
_entry.id   AF-S7PUD3-F1
#
_cell.length_a   1.000
_cell.length_b   1.000
_cell.length_c   1.000
_cell.angle_alpha   90.00
_cell.angle_beta   90.00
_cell.angle_gamma   90.00
#
_symmetry.space_group_name_H-M   'P 1'
#
loop_
_entity.id
_entity.type
_entity.pdbx_description
1 polymer ?
#
loop_
_entity_poly.entity_id
_entity_poly.type
_entity_poly.pdbx_seq_one_letter_code
_entity_poly.pdbx_strand_id
1 'polypeptide(L)' 'MGERSLMFVFCDLSVKREGKFILRYRCFDLSSKASGQGETPVLAECYGGIFGVFSSRFPRLQPSTSLTKVFL' A
#
# COMPACT_ATOMS: atom_id res chain seq x y z
N MET A 1 -19.99 10.30 -11.67
CA MET A 1 -20.36 10.64 -10.28
C MET A 1 -19.16 10.26 -9.43
N GLY A 2 -18.40 11.24 -8.91
CA GLY A 2 -17.21 10.98 -8.10
C GLY A 2 -17.59 10.92 -6.63
N GLU A 3 -17.42 9.76 -6.00
CA GLU A 3 -17.59 9.63 -4.55
C GLU A 3 -16.39 10.26 -3.83
N ARG A 4 -16.67 11.01 -2.75
CA ARG A 4 -15.61 11.51 -1.86
C ARG A 4 -15.10 10.34 -1.03
N SER A 5 -13.83 10.01 -1.20
CA SER A 5 -13.17 8.92 -0.48
C SER A 5 -11.86 9.38 0.13
N LEU A 6 -11.54 8.88 1.32
CA LEU A 6 -10.19 8.97 1.89
C LEU A 6 -9.33 7.86 1.27
N MET A 7 -8.28 8.22 0.54
CA MET A 7 -7.37 7.27 -0.09
C MET A 7 -5.94 7.47 0.39
N PHE A 8 -5.23 6.36 0.62
CA PHE A 8 -3.81 6.32 0.97
C PHE A 8 -3.05 5.70 -0.20
N VAL A 9 -2.24 6.50 -0.89
CA VAL A 9 -1.48 6.07 -2.07
C VAL A 9 -0.01 5.90 -1.70
N PHE A 10 0.55 4.73 -2.00
CA PHE A 10 1.96 4.40 -1.76
C PHE A 10 2.69 4.29 -3.11
N CYS A 11 2.99 5.43 -3.73
CA CYS A 11 3.62 5.48 -5.06
C CYS A 11 5.14 5.20 -5.03
N ASP A 12 5.78 5.40 -3.88
CA ASP A 12 7.21 5.18 -3.69
C ASP A 12 7.46 4.01 -2.73
N LEU A 13 7.39 2.79 -3.28
CA LEU A 13 7.71 1.56 -2.58
C LEU A 13 8.73 0.77 -3.39
N SER A 14 9.78 0.28 -2.72
CA SER A 14 10.81 -0.53 -3.34
C SER A 14 11.15 -1.75 -2.48
N VAL A 15 11.47 -2.86 -3.15
CA VAL A 15 11.89 -4.11 -2.52
C VAL A 15 13.26 -4.49 -3.06
N LYS A 16 14.23 -4.71 -2.17
CA LYS A 16 15.64 -4.96 -2.55
C LYS A 16 15.92 -6.39 -3.00
N ARG A 17 15.07 -7.36 -2.62
CA ARG A 17 15.28 -8.78 -2.90
C ARG A 17 14.30 -9.26 -3.96
N GLU A 18 14.79 -10.05 -4.90
CA GLU A 18 13.95 -10.75 -5.86
C GLU A 18 13.04 -11.78 -5.17
N GLY A 19 11.86 -12.01 -5.73
CA GLY A 19 10.89 -12.95 -5.18
C GLY A 19 9.45 -12.58 -5.42
N LYS A 20 8.53 -13.33 -4.81
CA LYS A 20 7.10 -13.04 -4.78
C LYS A 20 6.70 -12.57 -3.40
N PHE A 21 5.97 -11.47 -3.34
CA PHE A 21 5.60 -10.80 -2.10
C PHE A 21 4.12 -10.41 -2.12
N ILE A 22 3.59 -10.10 -0.94
CA ILE A 22 2.28 -9.50 -0.72
C ILE A 22 2.48 -8.25 0.13
N LEU A 23 1.79 -7.17 -0.22
CA LEU A 23 1.69 -5.99 0.64
C LEU A 23 0.60 -6.21 1.68
N ARG A 24 0.93 -5.99 2.96
CA ARG A 24 -0.03 -5.96 4.07
C ARG A 24 -0.25 -4.51 4.49
N TYR A 25 -1.45 -4.01 4.27
CA TYR A 25 -1.85 -2.65 4.61
C TYR A 25 -2.50 -2.65 5.98
N ARG A 26 -2.07 -1.74 6.87
CA ARG A 26 -2.64 -1.56 8.20
C ARG A 26 -3.01 -0.10 8.42
N CYS A 27 -4.21 0.12 8.92
CA CYS A 27 -4.72 1.45 9.27
C CYS A 27 -4.62 1.66 10.78
N PHE A 28 -4.17 2.85 11.17
CA PHE A 28 -4.02 3.28 12.55
C PHE A 28 -4.59 4.70 12.68
N ASP A 29 -5.23 4.98 13.81
CA ASP A 29 -5.43 6.35 14.26
C ASP A 29 -4.44 6.60 15.41
N LEU A 30 -3.48 7.49 15.17
CA LEU A 30 -2.43 7.83 16.15
C LEU A 30 -3.00 8.54 17.39
N SER A 31 -4.19 9.13 17.28
CA SER A 31 -4.86 9.81 18.39
C SER A 31 -5.67 8.82 19.24
N SER A 32 -6.05 7.68 18.67
CA SER A 32 -6.72 6.60 19.39
C SER A 32 -5.70 5.84 20.24
N LYS A 33 -5.62 6.17 21.53
CA LYS A 33 -4.80 5.42 22.49
C LYS A 33 -5.65 4.32 23.14
N ALA A 34 -5.20 3.07 23.06
CA ALA A 34 -5.78 2.00 23.83
C ALA A 34 -5.45 2.22 25.33
N SER A 35 -6.46 2.20 26.20
CA SER A 35 -6.25 2.37 27.64
C SER A 35 -5.30 1.30 28.16
N GLY A 36 -4.19 1.70 28.78
CA GLY A 36 -3.23 0.81 29.42
C GLY A 36 -2.19 0.16 28.50
N GLN A 37 -2.15 0.50 27.21
CA GLN A 37 -1.08 0.05 26.29
C GLN A 37 -0.33 1.25 25.70
N GLY A 38 1.00 1.12 25.59
CA GLY A 38 1.86 2.13 24.95
C GLY A 38 1.84 2.09 23.41
N GLU A 39 1.15 1.12 22.82
CA GLU A 39 1.12 0.89 21.36
C GLU A 39 -0.18 1.41 20.74
N THR A 40 -0.08 1.95 19.51
CA THR A 40 -1.24 2.37 18.73
C THR A 40 -1.98 1.14 18.17
N PRO A 41 -3.29 1.00 18.41
CA PRO A 41 -4.05 -0.15 17.91
C PRO A 41 -4.17 -0.16 16.38
N VAL A 42 -4.15 -1.35 15.79
CA VAL A 42 -4.51 -1.56 14.38
C VAL A 42 -6.02 -1.51 14.25
N LEU A 43 -6.55 -0.55 13.52
CA LEU A 43 -8.00 -0.39 13.31
C LEU A 43 -8.53 -1.29 12.20
N ALA A 44 -7.73 -1.52 11.16
CA ALA A 44 -8.07 -2.38 10.05
C ALA A 44 -6.80 -2.93 9.37
N GLU A 45 -6.92 -4.11 8.76
CA GLU A 45 -5.86 -4.74 7.99
C GLU A 45 -6.42 -5.36 6.70
N CYS A 46 -5.66 -5.28 5.61
CA CYS A 46 -5.94 -6.04 4.40
C CYS A 46 -4.65 -6.42 3.66
N TYR A 47 -4.77 -7.33 2.71
CA TYR A 47 -3.67 -7.84 1.90
C TYR A 47 -3.91 -7.51 0.42
N GLY A 48 -2.85 -7.08 -0.25
CA GLY A 48 -2.85 -6.91 -1.70
C GLY A 48 -2.72 -8.25 -2.44
N GLY A 49 -2.72 -8.16 -3.78
CA GLY A 49 -2.35 -9.29 -4.62
C GLY A 49 -0.87 -9.64 -4.52
N ILE A 50 -0.52 -10.87 -4.91
CA ILE A 50 0.86 -11.30 -5.05
C ILE A 50 1.51 -10.51 -6.20
N PHE A 51 2.69 -9.96 -5.98
CA PHE A 51 3.51 -9.31 -7.01
C PHE A 51 4.92 -9.88 -7.03
N GLY A 52 5.56 -9.82 -8.20
CA GLY A 52 6.93 -10.28 -8.41
C GLY A 52 7.93 -9.13 -8.42
N VAL A 53 9.06 -9.33 -7.76
CA VAL A 53 10.24 -8.47 -7.81
C VAL A 53 11.31 -9.21 -8.59
N PHE A 54 11.79 -8.60 -9.67
CA PHE A 54 12.66 -9.23 -10.65
C PHE A 54 13.99 -8.49 -10.75
N SER A 55 15.02 -9.20 -11.21
CA SER A 55 16.30 -8.61 -11.65
C SER A 55 16.10 -7.55 -12.76
N SER A 56 17.21 -6.96 -13.21
CA SER A 56 17.24 -6.01 -14.34
C SER A 56 16.67 -6.55 -15.66
N ARG A 57 16.39 -7.86 -15.78
CA ARG A 57 15.66 -8.48 -16.91
C ARG A 57 14.14 -8.39 -16.76
N PHE A 58 13.64 -7.33 -16.13
CA PHE A 58 12.21 -7.13 -15.86
C PHE A 58 11.44 -6.77 -17.15
N PRO A 59 10.30 -7.42 -17.44
CA PRO A 59 9.41 -6.97 -18.50
C PRO A 59 8.90 -5.58 -18.15
N ARG A 60 9.00 -4.63 -19.10
CA ARG A 60 8.76 -3.18 -18.92
C ARG A 60 7.64 -2.81 -17.94
N LEU A 61 7.80 -1.65 -17.31
CA LEU A 61 6.78 -1.03 -16.46
C LEU A 61 5.45 -0.85 -17.21
N GLN A 62 4.35 -1.13 -16.50
CA GLN A 62 3.01 -0.90 -17.01
C GLN A 62 2.72 0.60 -17.11
N PRO A 63 1.91 1.03 -18.09
CA PRO A 63 1.47 2.42 -18.17
C PRO A 63 0.56 2.78 -16.98
N SER A 64 0.51 4.06 -16.62
CA SER A 64 -0.35 4.56 -15.55
C SER A 64 -1.82 4.22 -15.81
N THR A 65 -2.50 3.69 -14.79
CA THR A 65 -3.93 3.38 -14.84
C THR A 65 -4.77 4.66 -14.84
N SER A 66 -6.06 4.56 -15.18
CA SER A 66 -7.00 5.68 -15.07
C SER A 66 -7.05 6.26 -13.65
N LEU A 67 -7.03 5.40 -12.62
CA LEU A 67 -7.03 5.83 -11.22
C LEU A 67 -5.73 6.57 -10.87
N THR A 68 -4.57 6.07 -11.30
CA THR A 68 -3.28 6.74 -11.06
C THR A 68 -3.26 8.15 -11.64
N LYS A 69 -3.85 8.34 -12.83
CA LYS A 69 -3.90 9.65 -13.50
C LYS A 69 -4.77 10.69 -12.78
N VAL A 70 -5.66 10.27 -11.88
CA VAL A 70 -6.44 11.19 -11.04
C VAL A 70 -5.61 11.73 -9.86
N PHE A 71 -4.54 11.02 -9.48
CA PHE A 71 -3.64 11.38 -8.38
C PHE A 71 -2.31 12.00 -8.85
N LEU A 72 -2.03 11.98 -10.15
CA LEU A 72 -0.92 12.69 -10.79
C LEU A 72 -1.37 14.10 -11.19
#